data_AF-A0A4Y7JNL1-F1
#
_entry.id   AF-A0A4Y7JNL1-F1
#
_cell.length_a   1.000
_cell.length_b   1.000
_cell.length_c   1.000
_cell.angle_alpha   90.00
_cell.angle_beta   90.00
_cell.angle_gamma   90.00
#
_symmetry.space_group_name_H-M   'P 1'
#
loop_
_entity.id
_entity.type
_entity.pdbx_description
1 polymer ?
#
loop_
_entity_poly.entity_id
_entity_poly.type
_entity_poly.pdbx_seq_one_letter_code
_entity_poly.pdbx_strand_id
1 'polypeptide(L)'
;MASSSKSKSCKHIFSTVKSVVSAAVSKERRMGASLLRLHFHDCFVNGCDGSILLDDASNFTGEQNANPNQNSVRGFNVIDDIKTAVEKVCPGVVSCADILTMAARKSVVLVSSTLISFMFSLRRRK
;
A
#
# COMPACT_ATOMS: atom_id res chain seq x y z
N MET A 1 -11.76 -14.99 1.81
CA MET A 1 -12.68 -15.12 2.96
C MET A 1 -12.19 -14.43 4.24
N ALA A 2 -11.10 -13.62 4.24
CA ALA A 2 -10.60 -12.90 5.43
C ALA A 2 -11.20 -11.48 5.65
N SER A 3 -12.00 -10.97 4.71
CA SER A 3 -12.52 -9.59 4.73
C SER A 3 -13.66 -9.37 5.74
N SER A 4 -14.33 -10.41 6.22
CA SER A 4 -15.48 -10.31 7.14
C SER A 4 -15.09 -10.27 8.63
N SER A 5 -13.90 -10.75 9.01
CA SER A 5 -13.44 -10.73 10.41
C SER A 5 -12.85 -9.37 10.79
N LYS A 6 -11.95 -8.83 9.94
CA LYS A 6 -11.33 -7.51 10.17
C LYS A 6 -12.32 -6.35 10.12
N SER A 7 -13.36 -6.43 9.29
CA SER A 7 -14.39 -5.39 9.19
C SER A 7 -15.28 -5.30 10.43
N LYS A 8 -15.47 -6.41 11.18
CA LYS A 8 -16.24 -6.42 12.43
C LYS A 8 -15.47 -5.74 13.56
N SER A 9 -14.17 -6.02 13.69
CA SER A 9 -13.31 -5.43 14.72
C SER A 9 -12.90 -4.00 14.38
N CYS A 10 -12.74 -3.67 13.10
CA CYS A 10 -12.28 -2.36 12.63
C CYS A 10 -13.13 -1.85 11.45
N LYS A 11 -14.28 -1.23 11.76
CA LYS A 11 -15.27 -0.79 10.75
C LYS A 11 -14.74 0.26 9.77
N HIS A 12 -13.80 1.10 10.22
CA HIS A 12 -13.28 2.23 9.44
C HIS A 12 -11.94 1.95 8.73
N ILE A 13 -11.44 0.70 8.75
CA ILE A 13 -10.16 0.34 8.15
C ILE A 13 -10.08 0.72 6.67
N PHE A 14 -11.07 0.32 5.88
CA PHE A 14 -11.04 0.48 4.43
C PHE A 14 -11.17 1.94 4.02
N SER A 15 -11.98 2.73 4.72
CA SER A 15 -12.10 4.18 4.46
C SER A 15 -10.82 4.93 4.83
N THR A 16 -10.18 4.54 5.94
CA THR A 16 -8.93 5.16 6.41
C THR A 16 -7.79 4.91 5.42
N VAL A 17 -7.55 3.64 5.07
CA VAL A 17 -6.53 3.28 4.06
C VAL A 17 -6.83 3.94 2.72
N LYS A 18 -8.10 3.92 2.28
CA LYS A 18 -8.53 4.58 1.04
C LYS A 18 -8.15 6.05 1.01
N SER A 19 -8.39 6.78 2.09
CA SER A 19 -8.14 8.23 2.18
C SER A 19 -6.65 8.54 1.98
N VAL A 20 -5.78 7.87 2.75
CA VAL A 20 -4.33 8.11 2.70
C VAL A 20 -3.75 7.73 1.34
N VAL A 21 -4.11 6.56 0.80
CA VAL A 21 -3.64 6.12 -0.53
C VAL A 21 -4.14 7.07 -1.63
N SER A 22 -5.39 7.50 -1.57
CA SER A 22 -5.94 8.47 -2.53
C SER A 22 -5.19 9.80 -2.49
N ALA A 23 -4.85 10.32 -1.30
CA ALA A 23 -4.07 11.54 -1.17
C ALA A 23 -2.65 11.36 -1.74
N ALA A 24 -1.97 10.26 -1.40
CA ALA A 24 -0.62 9.96 -1.88
C ALA A 24 -0.56 9.82 -3.40
N VAL A 25 -1.50 9.08 -4.02
CA VAL A 25 -1.56 8.92 -5.48
C VAL A 25 -1.96 10.21 -6.18
N SER A 26 -2.79 11.05 -5.56
CA SER A 26 -3.16 12.35 -6.13
C SER A 26 -1.96 13.32 -6.13
N LYS A 27 -1.12 13.26 -5.09
CA LYS A 27 0.12 14.03 -5.01
C LYS A 27 1.17 13.53 -6.01
N GLU A 28 1.33 12.21 -6.12
CA GLU A 28 2.24 11.59 -7.08
C GLU A 28 1.63 10.32 -7.69
N ARG A 29 1.25 10.39 -8.96
CA ARG A 29 0.53 9.30 -9.63
C ARG A 29 1.30 7.97 -9.67
N ARG A 30 2.63 8.03 -9.78
CA ARG A 30 3.52 6.85 -9.75
C ARG A 30 3.50 6.12 -8.41
N MET A 31 3.05 6.77 -7.32
CA MET A 31 2.94 6.13 -6.01
C MET A 31 2.01 4.91 -6.05
N GLY A 32 0.97 4.92 -6.88
CA GLY A 32 0.08 3.77 -7.00
C GLY A 32 0.79 2.52 -7.53
N ALA A 33 1.63 2.68 -8.55
CA ALA A 33 2.46 1.58 -9.06
C ALA A 33 3.53 1.16 -8.03
N SER A 34 4.06 2.10 -7.27
CA SER A 34 5.08 1.85 -6.25
C SER A 34 4.55 1.00 -5.10
N LEU A 35 3.34 1.30 -4.60
CA LEU A 35 2.69 0.53 -3.54
C LEU A 35 2.30 -0.88 -3.99
N LEU A 36 1.87 -1.03 -5.25
CA LEU A 36 1.65 -2.37 -5.84
C LEU A 36 2.94 -3.17 -5.90
N ARG A 37 4.03 -2.54 -6.38
CA ARG A 37 5.35 -3.17 -6.42
C ARG A 37 5.83 -3.55 -5.02
N LEU A 38 5.67 -2.68 -4.03
CA LEU A 38 6.07 -2.95 -2.65
C LEU A 38 5.38 -4.20 -2.10
N HIS A 39 4.07 -4.33 -2.32
CA HIS A 39 3.32 -5.54 -1.95
C HIS A 39 3.77 -6.79 -2.72
N PHE A 40 4.11 -6.66 -4.01
CA PHE A 40 4.67 -7.76 -4.77
C PHE A 40 5.99 -8.25 -4.17
N HIS A 41 6.91 -7.34 -3.82
CA HIS A 41 8.20 -7.71 -3.24
C HIS A 41 8.07 -8.31 -1.84
N ASP A 42 7.12 -7.85 -1.03
CA ASP A 42 6.72 -8.51 0.23
C ASP A 42 6.30 -9.96 -0.03
N CYS A 43 5.29 -10.17 -0.88
CA CYS A 43 4.75 -11.50 -1.12
C CYS A 43 5.71 -12.49 -1.78
N PHE A 44 6.72 -12.01 -2.50
CA PHE A 44 7.63 -12.87 -3.26
C PHE A 44 8.76 -13.46 -2.38
N VAL A 45 9.10 -12.80 -1.27
CA VAL A 45 10.11 -13.27 -0.32
C VAL A 45 9.37 -13.77 0.91
N ASN A 46 9.38 -15.09 1.14
CA ASN A 46 8.74 -15.74 2.30
C ASN A 46 7.23 -15.46 2.52
N GLY A 47 6.56 -14.78 1.60
CA GLY A 47 5.11 -14.55 1.63
C GLY A 47 4.75 -13.16 2.13
N CYS A 48 3.45 -12.81 2.06
CA CYS A 48 3.00 -11.46 2.40
C CYS A 48 2.92 -11.28 3.94
N ASP A 49 4.06 -11.05 4.60
CA ASP A 49 4.18 -10.99 6.05
C ASP A 49 4.60 -9.60 6.57
N GLY A 50 4.90 -8.66 5.69
CA GLY A 50 5.35 -7.30 6.02
C GLY A 50 6.84 -7.21 6.32
N SER A 51 7.62 -8.27 6.09
CA SER A 51 9.07 -8.33 6.29
C SER A 51 9.83 -7.25 5.50
N ILE A 52 9.35 -6.90 4.30
CA ILE A 52 9.96 -5.85 3.48
C ILE A 52 10.00 -4.47 4.16
N LEU A 53 9.15 -4.25 5.16
CA LEU A 53 9.03 -2.97 5.88
C LEU A 53 10.03 -2.87 7.04
N LEU A 54 10.77 -3.93 7.35
CA LEU A 54 11.73 -3.93 8.44
C LEU A 54 13.06 -3.32 7.98
N ASP A 55 13.56 -2.37 8.76
CA ASP A 55 14.89 -1.80 8.60
C ASP A 55 15.97 -2.75 9.11
N ASP A 56 17.22 -2.50 8.69
CA ASP A 56 18.38 -3.21 9.24
C ASP A 56 18.52 -2.97 10.75
N ALA A 57 18.86 -4.02 11.48
CA ALA A 57 19.17 -4.01 12.90
C ALA A 57 20.49 -4.76 13.17
N SER A 58 21.03 -4.65 14.39
CA SER A 58 22.34 -5.21 14.74
C SER A 58 22.48 -6.73 14.50
N ASN A 59 21.36 -7.47 14.55
CA ASN A 59 21.29 -8.92 14.41
C ASN A 59 20.38 -9.37 13.24
N PHE A 60 19.96 -8.44 12.37
CA PHE A 60 19.02 -8.70 11.29
C PHE A 60 19.27 -7.75 10.12
N THR A 61 19.45 -8.31 8.93
CA THR A 61 19.49 -7.51 7.70
C THR A 61 18.10 -7.56 7.08
N GLY A 62 17.48 -6.40 6.95
CA GLY A 62 16.18 -6.22 6.32
C GLY A 62 16.26 -6.32 4.80
N GLU A 63 15.09 -6.36 4.17
CA GLU A 63 15.01 -6.61 2.72
C GLU A 63 15.19 -5.35 1.89
N GLN A 64 15.10 -4.16 2.49
CA GLN A 64 15.13 -2.88 1.78
C GLN A 64 16.44 -2.65 1.02
N ASN A 65 17.54 -3.18 1.53
CA ASN A 65 18.88 -3.05 0.94
C ASN A 65 19.25 -4.21 -0.01
N ALA A 66 18.35 -5.16 -0.23
CA ALA A 66 18.58 -6.21 -1.22
C ALA A 66 18.73 -5.61 -2.63
N ASN A 67 19.55 -6.23 -3.50
CA ASN A 67 19.79 -5.77 -4.87
C ASN A 67 18.54 -5.32 -5.67
N PRO A 68 17.39 -6.04 -5.64
CA PRO A 68 16.22 -5.61 -6.40
C PRO A 68 15.44 -4.45 -5.73
N ASN A 69 15.73 -4.14 -4.47
CA ASN A 69 15.02 -3.20 -3.62
C ASN A 69 15.78 -1.88 -3.44
N GLN A 70 17.10 -1.97 -3.24
CA GLN A 70 17.95 -0.81 -2.98
C GLN A 70 17.82 0.24 -4.08
N ASN A 71 17.55 1.49 -3.69
CA ASN A 71 17.31 2.62 -4.61
C ASN A 71 16.19 2.36 -5.65
N SER A 72 15.26 1.45 -5.36
CA SER A 72 14.30 0.94 -6.33
C SER A 72 12.87 0.86 -5.79
N VAL A 73 12.64 0.12 -4.70
CA VAL A 73 11.34 0.11 -4.01
C VAL A 73 11.14 1.41 -3.25
N ARG A 74 9.90 1.86 -3.16
CA ARG A 74 9.53 3.16 -2.58
C ARG A 74 8.07 3.14 -2.11
N GLY A 75 7.73 4.08 -1.24
CA GLY A 75 6.39 4.21 -0.66
C GLY A 75 6.28 3.78 0.80
N PHE A 76 7.41 3.45 1.45
CA PHE A 76 7.48 3.13 2.89
C PHE A 76 6.81 4.20 3.75
N ASN A 77 7.11 5.48 3.50
CA ASN A 77 6.50 6.61 4.20
C ASN A 77 4.96 6.65 4.07
N VAL A 78 4.42 6.21 2.93
CA VAL A 78 2.95 6.14 2.74
C VAL A 78 2.37 4.98 3.55
N ILE A 79 3.09 3.86 3.69
CA ILE A 79 2.70 2.77 4.56
C ILE A 79 2.72 3.20 6.03
N ASP A 80 3.72 3.99 6.45
CA ASP A 80 3.79 4.55 7.80
C ASP A 80 2.63 5.51 8.10
N ASP A 81 2.29 6.37 7.14
CA ASP A 81 1.13 7.26 7.23
C ASP A 81 -0.17 6.47 7.37
N ILE A 82 -0.32 5.38 6.59
CA ILE A 82 -1.48 4.49 6.69
C ILE A 82 -1.50 3.80 8.06
N LYS A 83 -0.37 3.24 8.51
CA LYS A 83 -0.27 2.55 9.79
C LYS A 83 -0.61 3.49 10.94
N THR A 84 -0.07 4.70 10.93
CA THR A 84 -0.38 5.75 11.91
C THR A 84 -1.87 6.10 11.92
N ALA A 85 -2.48 6.26 10.76
CA ALA A 85 -3.92 6.54 10.67
C ALA A 85 -4.79 5.35 11.13
N VAL A 86 -4.38 4.12 10.80
CA VAL A 86 -5.07 2.89 11.19
C VAL A 86 -4.98 2.64 12.69
N GLU A 87 -3.81 2.83 13.31
CA GLU A 87 -3.65 2.65 14.76
C GLU A 87 -4.47 3.65 15.58
N LYS A 88 -4.76 4.84 15.04
CA LYS A 88 -5.67 5.80 15.69
C LYS A 88 -7.12 5.32 15.74
N VAL A 89 -7.55 4.51 14.76
CA VAL A 89 -8.94 4.03 14.69
C VAL A 89 -9.08 2.61 15.22
N CYS A 90 -8.03 1.78 15.11
CA CYS A 90 -8.03 0.36 15.44
C CYS A 90 -6.67 -0.09 15.98
N PRO A 91 -6.35 0.26 17.23
CA PRO A 91 -5.05 -0.03 17.83
C PRO A 91 -4.76 -1.54 17.88
N GLY A 92 -3.62 -1.96 17.34
CA GLY A 92 -3.13 -3.35 17.42
C GLY A 92 -3.95 -4.40 16.67
N VAL A 93 -4.95 -3.99 15.87
CA VAL A 93 -5.85 -4.93 15.16
C VAL A 93 -5.32 -5.30 13.77
N VAL A 94 -4.67 -4.35 13.09
CA VAL A 94 -4.35 -4.47 11.67
C VAL A 94 -2.84 -4.67 11.48
N SER A 95 -2.48 -5.79 10.86
CA SER A 95 -1.09 -6.09 10.53
C SER A 95 -0.56 -5.20 9.40
N CYS A 96 0.76 -5.04 9.32
CA CYS A 96 1.40 -4.29 8.24
C CYS A 96 1.26 -5.00 6.88
N ALA A 97 1.26 -6.33 6.85
CA ALA A 97 0.96 -7.12 5.65
C ALA A 97 -0.44 -6.84 5.07
N ASP A 98 -1.45 -6.70 5.94
CA ASP A 98 -2.80 -6.32 5.50
C ASP A 98 -2.85 -4.89 4.97
N ILE A 99 -2.10 -3.97 5.58
CA ILE A 99 -1.97 -2.60 5.09
C ILE A 99 -1.37 -2.59 3.69
N LEU A 100 -0.28 -3.31 3.44
CA LEU A 100 0.32 -3.47 2.11
C LEU A 100 -0.70 -3.99 1.10
N THR A 101 -1.43 -5.05 1.46
CA THR A 101 -2.46 -5.66 0.60
C THR A 101 -3.57 -4.66 0.26
N MET A 102 -4.10 -3.94 1.25
CA MET A 102 -5.15 -2.94 1.04
C MET A 102 -4.65 -1.74 0.22
N ALA A 103 -3.41 -1.29 0.47
CA ALA A 103 -2.78 -0.18 -0.25
C ALA A 103 -2.56 -0.53 -1.72
N ALA A 104 -2.02 -1.72 -2.01
CA ALA A 104 -1.82 -2.22 -3.37
C ALA A 104 -3.15 -2.33 -4.13
N ARG A 105 -4.17 -2.96 -3.52
CA ARG A 105 -5.51 -3.07 -4.12
C ARG A 105 -6.09 -1.70 -4.45
N LYS A 106 -6.02 -0.76 -3.51
CA LYS A 106 -6.58 0.58 -3.72
C LYS A 106 -5.81 1.34 -4.80
N SER A 107 -4.49 1.16 -4.86
CA SER A 107 -3.63 1.77 -5.87
C SER A 107 -3.98 1.32 -7.28
N VAL A 108 -4.20 0.01 -7.50
CA VAL A 108 -4.64 -0.53 -8.80
C VAL A 108 -5.96 0.12 -9.23
N VAL A 109 -6.94 0.21 -8.33
CA VAL A 109 -8.23 0.85 -8.65
C VAL A 109 -8.03 2.30 -9.08
N LEU A 110 -7.23 3.09 -8.34
CA LEU A 110 -7.02 4.51 -8.66
C LEU A 110 -6.32 4.70 -10.00
N VAL A 111 -5.24 3.95 -10.25
CA VAL A 111 -4.46 4.10 -11.48
C VAL A 111 -5.28 3.66 -12.70
N SER A 112 -6.00 2.54 -12.62
CA SER A 112 -6.85 2.05 -13.71
C SER A 112 -8.04 2.97 -13.99
N SER A 113 -8.77 3.41 -12.96
CA SER A 113 -9.90 4.33 -13.15
C SER A 113 -9.48 5.64 -13.79
N THR A 114 -8.31 6.17 -13.41
CA THR A 114 -7.86 7.46 -13.94
C THR A 114 -7.35 7.34 -15.39
N LEU A 115 -6.82 6.18 -15.80
CA LEU A 115 -6.49 5.92 -17.20
C LEU A 115 -7.75 5.88 -18.07
N ILE A 116 -8.79 5.19 -17.60
CA ILE A 116 -10.09 5.13 -18.28
C ILE A 116 -10.69 6.53 -18.42
N SER A 117 -10.75 7.31 -17.34
CA SER A 117 -11.26 8.69 -17.40
C SER A 117 -10.45 9.57 -18.34
N PHE A 118 -9.12 9.45 -18.36
CA PHE A 118 -8.28 10.22 -19.28
C PHE A 118 -8.53 9.83 -20.74
N MET A 119 -8.65 8.54 -21.05
CA MET A 119 -9.02 8.07 -22.39
C MET A 119 -10.40 8.58 -22.82
N PHE A 120 -11.39 8.57 -21.91
CA PHE A 120 -12.71 9.15 -22.20
C PHE A 120 -12.64 10.66 -22.41
N SER A 121 -11.86 11.39 -21.61
CA SER A 121 -11.66 12.84 -21.79
C SER A 121 -10.97 13.16 -23.12
N LEU A 122 -9.97 12.37 -23.54
CA LEU A 122 -9.33 12.51 -24.84
C LEU A 122 -10.28 12.20 -25.99
N ARG A 123 -11.14 11.18 -25.84
CA ARG A 123 -12.16 10.84 -26.84
C ARG A 123 -13.24 11.92 -26.99
N ARG A 124 -13.55 12.67 -25.91
CA ARG A 124 -14.51 13.80 -25.95
C ARG A 124 -13.91 15.12 -26.46
N ARG A 125 -12.59 15.20 -26.67
CA ARG A 125 -11.91 16.37 -27.25
C ARG A 125 -11.66 16.25 -28.76
N LYS A 126 -12.12 15.17 -29.39
CA LYS A 126 -12.23 15.01 -30.85
C LYS A 126 -13.70 14.97 -31.21
#